data_AF-A0A920BN49-F1
#
_entry.id   AF-A0A920BN49-F1
#
_cell.length_a   1.000
_cell.length_b   1.000
_cell.length_c   1.000
_cell.angle_alpha   90.00
_cell.angle_beta   90.00
_cell.angle_gamma   90.00
#
_symmetry.space_group_name_H-M   'P 1'
#
loop_
_entity.id
_entity.type
_entity.pdbx_description
1 polymer ?
#
loop_
_entity_poly.entity_id
_entity_poly.type
_entity_poly.pdbx_seq_one_letter_code
_entity_poly.pdbx_strand_id
1 'polypeptide(L)'
;MILDGGAYASTTSAVLANACCFSVGPYRVPNAHIEGWGVRTNNPPCGAMRGFGNVQTCFAAEAQMDKLAKALSLDPVEFRLLNALETGDILITGQEITGTAPVKEVLTSLAQYPLPEPTKGELLDLPGGTGRTTDKSHVKRGVGYAASIKNLMFSEGFDDFSEARCIVTDGEVLIKSACVEVGQGFVTLVGQIVEETLGISDVTILPVDTSIGSAGSTSASRQTWMSGGAVLKACEAVVDALRLDLSSENGVAYEKSGLNLVSKDATHSIDISTALRGRNYDEHVTHRHKRTFPLITMGKVTLTFHLRLLLTGL
;
A
#
# COMPACT_ATOMS: atom_id res chain seq x y z
N MET A 1 -22.19 5.33 9.69
CA MET A 1 -21.44 4.38 10.54
C MET A 1 -20.99 5.08 11.82
N ILE A 2 -20.89 4.36 12.93
CA ILE A 2 -20.47 4.90 14.24
C ILE A 2 -19.26 4.12 14.71
N LEU A 3 -18.17 4.81 15.04
CA LEU A 3 -16.92 4.22 15.53
C LEU A 3 -16.64 4.72 16.96
N ASP A 4 -16.40 3.80 17.89
CA ASP A 4 -15.90 4.12 19.22
C ASP A 4 -14.43 4.58 19.12
N GLY A 5 -14.16 5.84 19.46
CA GLY A 5 -12.83 6.43 19.47
C GLY A 5 -12.12 6.33 20.83
N GLY A 6 -12.81 5.86 21.87
CA GLY A 6 -12.31 5.86 23.24
C GLY A 6 -12.20 7.27 23.85
N ALA A 7 -11.39 7.39 24.90
CA ALA A 7 -11.34 8.60 25.73
C ALA A 7 -10.66 9.82 25.09
N TYR A 8 -9.87 9.65 24.03
CA TYR A 8 -9.13 10.71 23.34
C TYR A 8 -9.17 10.51 21.82
N ALA A 9 -9.12 11.61 21.06
CA ALA A 9 -9.31 11.57 19.60
C ALA A 9 -8.30 10.68 18.87
N SER A 10 -7.01 10.70 19.25
CA SER A 10 -5.96 9.90 18.59
C SER A 10 -6.06 10.02 17.05
N THR A 11 -6.02 8.91 16.31
CA THR A 11 -6.20 8.86 14.85
C THR A 11 -7.66 8.61 14.42
N THR A 12 -8.65 8.82 15.28
CA THR A 12 -10.07 8.49 15.00
C THR A 12 -10.62 9.19 13.77
N SER A 13 -10.28 10.47 13.56
CA SER A 13 -10.71 11.22 12.37
C SER A 13 -10.21 10.56 11.09
N ALA A 14 -8.93 10.24 11.01
CA ALA A 14 -8.32 9.60 9.85
C ALA A 14 -8.83 8.17 9.62
N VAL A 15 -9.10 7.42 10.69
CA VAL A 15 -9.74 6.09 10.60
C VAL A 15 -11.15 6.21 10.03
N LEU A 16 -11.95 7.18 10.51
CA LEU A 16 -13.30 7.43 10.03
C LEU A 16 -13.30 7.88 8.56
N ALA A 17 -12.37 8.76 8.20
CA ALA A 17 -12.20 9.25 6.84
C ALA A 17 -11.98 8.08 5.86
N ASN A 18 -11.00 7.22 6.16
CA ASN A 18 -10.74 6.03 5.36
C ASN A 18 -11.94 5.09 5.31
N ALA A 19 -12.57 4.81 6.46
CA ALA A 19 -13.73 3.95 6.54
C ALA A 19 -14.84 4.42 5.57
N CYS A 20 -15.17 5.71 5.56
CA CYS A 20 -16.18 6.25 4.64
C CYS A 20 -15.74 6.18 3.18
N CYS A 21 -14.50 6.58 2.85
CA CYS A 21 -13.99 6.61 1.47
C CYS A 21 -14.03 5.25 0.78
N PHE A 22 -13.86 4.16 1.54
CA PHE A 22 -13.82 2.79 1.01
C PHE A 22 -15.04 1.96 1.41
N SER A 23 -16.10 2.62 1.90
CA SER A 23 -17.28 1.95 2.45
C SER A 23 -18.12 1.15 1.45
N VAL A 24 -17.92 1.41 0.16
CA VAL A 24 -18.61 0.70 -0.93
C VAL A 24 -17.81 -0.48 -1.48
N GLY A 25 -16.65 -0.79 -0.88
CA GLY A 25 -15.77 -1.84 -1.36
C GLY A 25 -15.19 -1.56 -2.76
N PRO A 26 -14.63 -2.57 -3.42
CA PRO A 26 -14.03 -2.44 -4.74
C PRO A 26 -15.07 -2.47 -5.87
N TYR A 27 -16.21 -1.81 -5.69
CA TYR A 27 -17.36 -1.87 -6.60
C TYR A 27 -17.77 -0.50 -7.14
N ARG A 28 -18.27 -0.49 -8.39
CA ARG A 28 -18.88 0.66 -9.05
C ARG A 28 -20.21 1.01 -8.38
N VAL A 29 -20.20 2.09 -7.60
CA VAL A 29 -21.40 2.61 -6.94
C VAL A 29 -21.62 4.05 -7.43
N PRO A 30 -22.53 4.27 -8.41
CA PRO A 30 -22.69 5.58 -9.03
C PRO A 30 -23.31 6.63 -8.11
N ASN A 31 -24.02 6.20 -7.06
CA ASN A 31 -24.67 7.08 -6.10
C ASN A 31 -24.47 6.52 -4.69
N ALA A 32 -23.91 7.32 -3.79
CA ALA A 32 -23.70 6.95 -2.40
C ALA A 32 -23.96 8.15 -1.49
N HIS A 33 -24.54 7.87 -0.32
CA HIS A 33 -24.66 8.82 0.78
C HIS A 33 -24.06 8.15 2.02
N ILE A 34 -22.90 8.64 2.46
CA ILE A 34 -22.15 8.03 3.55
C ILE A 34 -21.97 9.06 4.66
N GLU A 35 -22.48 8.71 5.84
CA GLU A 35 -22.28 9.47 7.06
C GLU A 35 -21.44 8.65 8.05
N GLY A 36 -20.49 9.31 8.70
CA GLY A 36 -19.62 8.71 9.70
C GLY A 36 -19.55 9.53 10.97
N TRP A 37 -19.62 8.86 12.13
CA TRP A 37 -19.41 9.45 13.45
C TRP A 37 -18.29 8.74 14.20
N GLY A 38 -17.25 9.50 14.57
CA GLY A 38 -16.30 9.09 15.60
C GLY A 38 -16.81 9.58 16.95
N VAL A 39 -17.13 8.66 17.86
CA VAL A 39 -17.74 8.98 19.16
C VAL A 39 -16.73 8.78 20.28
N ARG A 40 -16.68 9.76 21.20
CA ARG A 40 -15.89 9.64 22.41
C ARG A 40 -16.63 8.76 23.41
N THR A 41 -15.92 7.86 24.06
CA THR A 41 -16.44 7.01 25.14
C THR A 41 -15.47 7.01 26.32
N ASN A 42 -15.82 6.34 27.42
CA ASN A 42 -14.92 6.11 28.55
C ASN A 42 -14.00 4.88 28.35
N ASN A 43 -14.00 4.27 27.17
CA ASN A 43 -13.10 3.16 26.84
C ASN A 43 -11.67 3.68 26.58
N PRO A 44 -10.64 2.81 26.66
CA PRO A 44 -9.27 3.16 26.29
C PRO A 44 -9.21 3.79 24.88
N PRO A 45 -8.34 4.80 24.64
CA PRO A 45 -8.25 5.45 23.34
C PRO A 45 -8.00 4.46 22.19
N CYS A 46 -8.82 4.56 21.15
CA CYS A 46 -8.62 3.81 19.92
C CYS A 46 -7.60 4.50 19.01
N GLY A 47 -7.13 3.80 17.99
CA GLY A 47 -6.11 4.32 17.09
C GLY A 47 -5.86 3.42 15.89
N ALA A 48 -4.64 3.50 15.36
CA ALA A 48 -4.25 2.72 14.20
C ALA A 48 -4.21 1.21 14.51
N MET A 49 -4.92 0.43 13.69
CA MET A 49 -4.75 -1.03 13.57
C MET A 49 -4.68 -1.40 12.09
N ARG A 50 -4.02 -2.52 11.76
CA ARG A 50 -3.79 -2.94 10.37
C ARG A 50 -5.11 -2.95 9.57
N GLY A 51 -5.16 -2.11 8.53
CA GLY A 51 -6.33 -1.86 7.68
C GLY A 51 -6.98 -0.48 7.88
N PHE A 52 -6.87 0.11 9.07
CA PHE A 52 -7.12 1.53 9.37
C PHE A 52 -8.47 2.05 8.82
N GLY A 53 -9.57 1.48 9.32
CA GLY A 53 -10.95 1.85 8.95
C GLY A 53 -11.54 0.97 7.84
N ASN A 54 -10.70 0.47 6.93
CA ASN A 54 -11.14 -0.33 5.77
C ASN A 54 -11.69 -1.70 6.16
N VAL A 55 -11.19 -2.32 7.24
CA VAL A 55 -11.64 -3.67 7.64
C VAL A 55 -13.09 -3.64 8.10
N GLN A 56 -13.44 -2.63 8.90
CA GLN A 56 -14.78 -2.44 9.44
C GLN A 56 -15.79 -2.28 8.31
N THR A 57 -15.46 -1.50 7.29
CA THR A 57 -16.38 -1.22 6.19
C THR A 57 -16.35 -2.28 5.10
N CYS A 58 -15.23 -2.95 4.88
CA CYS A 58 -15.15 -4.14 4.03
C CYS A 58 -16.12 -5.22 4.51
N PHE A 59 -16.17 -5.49 5.83
CA PHE A 59 -17.14 -6.45 6.38
C PHE A 59 -18.58 -6.05 6.04
N ALA A 60 -18.94 -4.78 6.24
CA ALA A 60 -20.29 -4.29 5.97
C ALA A 60 -20.64 -4.34 4.48
N ALA A 61 -19.72 -3.90 3.61
CA ALA A 61 -19.89 -3.91 2.16
C ALA A 61 -20.06 -5.33 1.62
N GLU A 62 -19.20 -6.27 2.03
CA GLU A 62 -19.27 -7.65 1.56
C GLU A 62 -20.51 -8.38 2.07
N ALA A 63 -20.91 -8.14 3.32
CA ALA A 63 -22.17 -8.68 3.84
C ALA A 63 -23.39 -8.12 3.08
N GLN A 64 -23.31 -6.87 2.59
CA GLN A 64 -24.34 -6.31 1.72
C GLN A 64 -24.33 -6.98 0.35
N MET A 65 -23.15 -7.22 -0.25
CA MET A 65 -23.02 -7.90 -1.54
C MET A 65 -23.66 -9.29 -1.51
N ASP A 66 -23.44 -10.08 -0.45
CA ASP A 66 -24.06 -11.40 -0.29
C ASP A 66 -25.59 -11.32 -0.17
N LYS A 67 -26.10 -10.35 0.59
CA LYS A 67 -27.55 -10.14 0.73
C LYS A 67 -28.20 -9.74 -0.59
N LEU A 68 -27.54 -8.88 -1.37
CA LEU A 68 -28.03 -8.43 -2.68
C LEU A 68 -28.00 -9.56 -3.70
N ALA A 69 -26.90 -10.31 -3.79
CA ALA A 69 -26.80 -11.48 -4.66
C ALA A 69 -27.93 -12.48 -4.36
N LYS A 70 -28.15 -12.80 -3.08
CA LYS A 70 -29.25 -13.68 -2.64
C LYS A 70 -30.63 -13.12 -3.01
N ALA A 71 -30.88 -11.83 -2.79
CA ALA A 71 -32.17 -11.20 -3.10
C ALA A 71 -32.48 -11.21 -4.60
N LEU A 72 -31.44 -11.11 -5.44
CA LEU A 72 -31.54 -11.16 -6.90
C LEU A 72 -31.44 -12.58 -7.47
N SER A 73 -31.26 -13.60 -6.62
CA SER A 73 -31.00 -14.99 -7.03
C SER A 73 -29.81 -15.13 -8.00
N LEU A 74 -28.77 -14.32 -7.78
CA LEU A 74 -27.51 -14.36 -8.53
C LEU A 74 -26.44 -15.10 -7.73
N ASP A 75 -25.48 -15.70 -8.45
CA ASP A 75 -24.29 -16.25 -7.82
C ASP A 75 -23.50 -15.12 -7.10
N PRO A 76 -22.99 -15.33 -5.88
CA PRO A 76 -22.27 -14.30 -5.13
C PRO A 76 -21.00 -13.79 -5.81
N VAL A 77 -20.31 -14.61 -6.60
CA VAL A 77 -19.12 -14.19 -7.36
C VAL A 77 -19.56 -13.45 -8.62
N GLU A 78 -20.53 -13.96 -9.35
CA GLU A 78 -21.10 -13.29 -10.53
C GLU A 78 -21.58 -11.87 -10.19
N PHE A 79 -22.32 -11.72 -9.08
CA PHE A 79 -22.79 -10.41 -8.65
C PHE A 79 -21.66 -9.43 -8.34
N ARG A 80 -20.56 -9.90 -7.75
CA ARG A 80 -19.36 -9.07 -7.50
C ARG A 80 -18.66 -8.70 -8.81
N LEU A 81 -18.54 -9.63 -9.76
CA LEU A 81 -17.92 -9.38 -11.06
C LEU A 81 -18.69 -8.34 -11.88
N LEU A 82 -20.03 -8.35 -11.84
CA LEU A 82 -20.87 -7.34 -12.50
C LEU A 82 -20.58 -5.93 -11.99
N ASN A 83 -20.30 -5.80 -10.69
CA ASN A 83 -20.10 -4.52 -10.03
C ASN A 83 -18.63 -4.15 -9.83
N ALA A 84 -17.66 -5.02 -10.13
CA ALA A 84 -16.25 -4.80 -9.86
C ALA A 84 -15.69 -3.54 -10.55
N LEU A 85 -14.88 -2.77 -9.82
CA LEU A 85 -14.11 -1.65 -10.35
C LEU A 85 -13.04 -2.13 -11.33
N GLU A 86 -12.74 -1.26 -12.31
CA GLU A 86 -11.68 -1.44 -13.30
C GLU A 86 -10.80 -0.17 -13.38
N THR A 87 -9.62 -0.29 -14.00
CA THR A 87 -8.79 0.88 -14.30
C THR A 87 -9.57 1.90 -15.13
N GLY A 88 -9.53 3.18 -14.75
CA GLY A 88 -10.30 4.27 -15.34
C GLY A 88 -11.65 4.53 -14.68
N ASP A 89 -12.15 3.64 -13.83
CA ASP A 89 -13.36 3.91 -13.05
C ASP A 89 -13.12 5.05 -12.04
N ILE A 90 -14.21 5.72 -11.66
CA ILE A 90 -14.21 6.80 -10.68
C ILE A 90 -14.72 6.27 -9.34
N LEU A 91 -13.91 6.41 -8.30
CA LEU A 91 -14.30 6.09 -6.92
C LEU A 91 -15.39 7.05 -6.42
N ILE A 92 -16.10 6.66 -5.36
CA ILE A 92 -17.08 7.54 -4.70
C ILE A 92 -16.48 8.84 -4.15
N THR A 93 -15.15 8.90 -4.04
CA THR A 93 -14.37 10.09 -3.68
C THR A 93 -14.15 11.06 -4.86
N GLY A 94 -14.56 10.69 -6.08
CA GLY A 94 -14.30 11.41 -7.32
C GLY A 94 -12.90 11.15 -7.91
N GLN A 95 -12.09 10.31 -7.27
CA GLN A 95 -10.76 9.96 -7.76
C GLN A 95 -10.84 8.91 -8.87
N GLU A 96 -10.19 9.18 -9.99
CA GLU A 96 -9.96 8.20 -11.07
C GLU A 96 -8.90 7.18 -10.67
N ILE A 97 -9.19 5.91 -10.96
CA ILE A 97 -8.23 4.81 -10.80
C ILE A 97 -7.27 4.81 -11.99
N THR A 98 -6.12 5.44 -11.82
CA THR A 98 -5.09 5.52 -12.88
C THR A 98 -4.09 4.35 -12.87
N GLY A 99 -4.03 3.60 -11.76
CA GLY A 99 -3.21 2.40 -11.65
C GLY A 99 -4.00 1.12 -11.95
N THR A 100 -3.34 -0.03 -11.87
CA THR A 100 -3.99 -1.33 -12.07
C THR A 100 -5.03 -1.61 -10.98
N ALA A 101 -6.28 -1.88 -11.37
CA ALA A 101 -7.34 -2.38 -10.49
C ALA A 101 -7.86 -3.74 -10.98
N PRO A 102 -7.18 -4.86 -10.65
CA PRO A 102 -7.47 -6.18 -11.20
C PRO A 102 -8.60 -6.89 -10.42
N VAL A 103 -9.66 -6.18 -10.02
CA VAL A 103 -10.68 -6.72 -9.09
C VAL A 103 -11.36 -7.95 -9.68
N LYS A 104 -11.74 -7.90 -10.95
CA LYS A 104 -12.35 -9.04 -11.68
C LYS A 104 -11.40 -10.23 -11.79
N GLU A 105 -10.13 -9.96 -12.09
CA GLU A 105 -9.10 -11.00 -12.22
C GLU A 105 -8.89 -11.72 -10.89
N VAL A 106 -8.71 -10.96 -9.80
CA VAL A 106 -8.56 -11.49 -8.44
C VAL A 106 -9.78 -12.33 -8.03
N LEU A 107 -10.99 -11.84 -8.27
CA LEU A 107 -12.22 -12.58 -7.96
C LEU A 107 -12.35 -13.86 -8.80
N THR A 108 -12.05 -13.79 -10.09
CA THR A 108 -12.10 -14.94 -11.00
C THR A 108 -11.08 -16.00 -10.60
N SER A 109 -9.84 -15.60 -10.34
CA SER A 109 -8.78 -16.50 -9.88
C SER A 109 -9.11 -17.12 -8.53
N LEU A 110 -9.69 -16.34 -7.60
CA LEU A 110 -10.13 -16.87 -6.30
C LEU A 110 -11.25 -17.90 -6.47
N ALA A 111 -12.24 -17.65 -7.33
CA ALA A 111 -13.35 -18.57 -7.54
C ALA A 111 -12.94 -19.86 -8.26
N GLN A 112 -11.90 -19.79 -9.11
CA GLN A 112 -11.30 -20.93 -9.77
C GLN A 112 -10.29 -21.67 -8.90
N TYR A 113 -9.86 -21.08 -7.77
CA TYR A 113 -8.91 -21.71 -6.89
C TYR A 113 -9.56 -22.94 -6.24
N PRO A 114 -8.98 -24.15 -6.42
CA PRO A 114 -9.58 -25.35 -5.88
C PRO A 114 -9.63 -25.27 -4.36
N LEU A 115 -10.75 -25.66 -3.77
CA LEU A 115 -10.82 -25.85 -2.33
C LEU A 115 -9.81 -26.93 -1.92
N PRO A 116 -9.19 -26.82 -0.74
CA PRO A 116 -8.32 -27.87 -0.23
C PRO A 116 -9.05 -29.21 -0.24
N GLU A 117 -8.37 -30.26 -0.72
CA GLU A 117 -8.91 -31.61 -0.72
C GLU A 117 -9.29 -32.01 0.71
N PRO A 118 -10.44 -32.70 0.91
CA PRO A 118 -10.80 -33.20 2.21
C PRO A 118 -9.72 -34.16 2.71
N THR A 119 -9.02 -33.80 3.78
CA THR A 119 -8.07 -34.69 4.46
C THR A 119 -8.85 -35.87 5.05
N LYS A 120 -8.63 -37.07 4.50
CA LYS A 120 -9.08 -38.42 4.94
C LYS A 120 -10.54 -38.60 5.44
N GLY A 121 -11.43 -37.63 5.23
CA GLY A 121 -12.84 -37.72 5.60
C GLY A 121 -13.13 -37.63 7.10
N GLU A 122 -12.12 -37.38 7.94
CA GLU A 122 -12.32 -37.16 9.37
C GLU A 122 -12.51 -35.67 9.67
N LEU A 123 -13.54 -35.35 10.44
CA LEU A 123 -13.94 -33.96 10.76
C LEU A 123 -12.83 -33.13 11.41
N LEU A 124 -11.92 -33.79 12.10
CA LEU A 124 -10.80 -33.18 12.81
C LEU A 124 -9.71 -32.67 11.85
N ASP A 125 -9.67 -33.22 10.63
CA ASP A 125 -8.60 -32.93 9.69
C ASP A 125 -8.97 -31.81 8.70
N LEU A 126 -10.23 -31.35 8.71
CA LEU A 126 -10.69 -30.24 7.88
C LEU A 126 -10.24 -28.89 8.47
N PRO A 127 -10.02 -27.83 7.67
CA PRO A 127 -9.72 -26.48 8.17
C PRO A 127 -10.78 -26.01 9.19
N GLY A 128 -10.34 -25.61 10.39
CA GLY A 128 -11.24 -25.29 11.51
C GLY A 128 -11.76 -26.53 12.27
N GLY A 129 -11.10 -27.67 12.11
CA GLY A 129 -11.37 -28.93 12.80
C GLY A 129 -11.57 -28.69 14.30
N THR A 130 -12.76 -29.07 14.78
CA THR A 130 -13.16 -28.86 16.16
C THR A 130 -12.10 -29.50 17.06
N GLY A 131 -11.43 -28.73 17.92
CA GLY A 131 -11.07 -29.29 19.23
C GLY A 131 -12.33 -29.98 19.77
N ARG A 132 -12.20 -31.08 20.54
CA ARG A 132 -13.29 -32.01 20.93
C ARG A 132 -14.51 -31.41 21.70
N THR A 133 -14.87 -30.15 21.50
CA THR A 133 -15.79 -29.33 22.27
C THR A 133 -17.19 -29.19 21.64
N THR A 134 -17.45 -29.72 20.43
CA THR A 134 -18.76 -29.56 19.74
C THR A 134 -19.22 -30.84 19.05
N ASP A 135 -20.51 -31.17 19.13
CA ASP A 135 -21.13 -32.29 18.42
C ASP A 135 -21.08 -32.07 16.89
N LYS A 136 -20.69 -33.11 16.14
CA LYS A 136 -20.66 -33.14 14.68
C LYS A 136 -21.95 -32.62 14.04
N SER A 137 -23.11 -32.98 14.59
CA SER A 137 -24.43 -32.64 14.07
C SER A 137 -24.70 -31.12 14.08
N HIS A 138 -24.01 -30.36 14.92
CA HIS A 138 -24.14 -28.90 15.04
C HIS A 138 -23.14 -28.14 14.14
N VAL A 139 -22.25 -28.83 13.45
CA VAL A 139 -21.25 -28.18 12.57
C VAL A 139 -21.86 -27.89 11.20
N LYS A 140 -21.86 -26.62 10.80
CA LYS A 140 -22.16 -26.16 9.43
C LYS A 140 -20.89 -25.62 8.78
N ARG A 141 -20.80 -25.71 7.46
CA ARG A 141 -19.70 -25.20 6.65
C ARG A 141 -20.25 -24.34 5.54
N GLY A 142 -19.49 -23.30 5.17
CA GLY A 142 -19.81 -22.42 4.07
C GLY A 142 -18.53 -21.97 3.38
N VAL A 143 -18.66 -21.61 2.12
CA VAL A 143 -17.62 -20.94 1.34
C VAL A 143 -18.08 -19.51 1.16
N GLY A 144 -17.19 -18.56 1.44
CA GLY A 144 -17.45 -17.13 1.31
C GLY A 144 -16.43 -16.49 0.40
N TYR A 145 -16.87 -15.49 -0.35
CA TYR A 145 -16.01 -14.70 -1.23
C TYR A 145 -16.06 -13.26 -0.76
N ALA A 146 -14.91 -12.58 -0.76
CA ALA A 146 -14.81 -11.19 -0.39
C ALA A 146 -13.71 -10.50 -1.19
N ALA A 147 -13.94 -9.24 -1.54
CA ALA A 147 -12.92 -8.38 -2.11
C ALA A 147 -12.84 -7.07 -1.31
N SER A 148 -11.65 -6.51 -1.22
CA SER A 148 -11.40 -5.26 -0.50
C SER A 148 -10.48 -4.36 -1.32
N ILE A 149 -10.61 -3.06 -1.11
CA ILE A 149 -9.70 -2.04 -1.64
C ILE A 149 -9.22 -1.18 -0.48
N LYS A 150 -7.95 -0.78 -0.54
CA LYS A 150 -7.29 0.06 0.45
C LYS A 150 -6.40 1.05 -0.27
N ASN A 151 -6.39 2.32 0.15
CA ASN A 151 -5.38 3.26 -0.32
C ASN A 151 -3.96 2.87 0.12
N LEU A 152 -2.97 3.34 -0.62
CA LEU A 152 -1.59 3.43 -0.14
C LEU A 152 -1.32 4.88 0.30
N MET A 153 -0.24 5.09 1.07
CA MET A 153 0.18 6.41 1.57
C MET A 153 -0.79 7.03 2.58
N PHE A 154 -0.39 8.13 3.20
CA PHE A 154 -1.26 8.87 4.11
C PHE A 154 -2.47 9.47 3.39
N SER A 155 -3.58 9.60 4.13
CA SER A 155 -4.88 10.02 3.59
C SER A 155 -5.09 11.53 3.67
N GLU A 156 -6.21 12.01 3.11
CA GLU A 156 -6.75 13.38 3.29
C GLU A 156 -5.81 14.53 2.88
N GLY A 157 -4.96 14.31 1.88
CA GLY A 157 -4.05 15.35 1.38
C GLY A 157 -2.90 15.67 2.32
N PHE A 158 -2.59 14.76 3.26
CA PHE A 158 -1.38 14.81 4.05
C PHE A 158 -0.15 14.90 3.12
N ASP A 159 0.82 15.75 3.47
CA ASP A 159 2.06 15.87 2.72
C ASP A 159 2.95 14.66 2.99
N ASP A 160 2.79 13.62 2.18
CA ASP A 160 3.48 12.36 2.37
C ASP A 160 4.80 12.33 1.56
N PHE A 161 5.93 12.23 2.26
CA PHE A 161 7.26 12.19 1.65
C PHE A 161 8.22 11.28 2.41
N SER A 162 9.30 10.87 1.77
CA SER A 162 10.40 10.15 2.40
C SER A 162 11.73 10.61 1.84
N GLU A 163 12.75 10.58 2.69
CA GLU A 163 14.12 10.88 2.32
C GLU A 163 14.99 9.63 2.40
N ALA A 164 15.99 9.59 1.52
CA ALA A 164 17.04 8.60 1.54
C ALA A 164 18.34 9.19 0.98
N ARG A 165 19.46 8.60 1.39
CA ARG A 165 20.79 8.96 0.90
C ARG A 165 21.53 7.72 0.47
N CYS A 166 22.11 7.76 -0.73
CA CYS A 166 22.98 6.74 -1.28
C CYS A 166 24.41 7.26 -1.28
N ILE A 167 25.28 6.58 -0.55
CA ILE A 167 26.70 6.93 -0.45
C ILE A 167 27.47 5.79 -1.11
N VAL A 168 28.28 6.13 -2.09
CA VAL A 168 29.19 5.20 -2.76
C VAL A 168 30.62 5.59 -2.44
N THR A 169 31.43 4.61 -2.04
CA THR A 169 32.87 4.79 -1.81
C THR A 169 33.60 3.57 -2.36
N ASP A 170 34.34 3.77 -3.45
CA ASP A 170 35.10 2.70 -4.11
C ASP A 170 34.28 1.42 -4.41
N GLY A 171 33.04 1.59 -4.87
CA GLY A 171 32.12 0.48 -5.16
C GLY A 171 31.42 -0.13 -3.95
N GLU A 172 31.69 0.33 -2.72
CA GLU A 172 30.86 0.02 -1.55
C GLU A 172 29.64 0.95 -1.50
N VAL A 173 28.45 0.40 -1.18
CA VAL A 173 27.20 1.18 -1.11
C VAL A 173 26.65 1.21 0.31
N LEU A 174 26.44 2.42 0.82
CA LEU A 174 25.75 2.68 2.08
C LEU A 174 24.42 3.37 1.81
N ILE A 175 23.32 2.86 2.39
CA ILE A 175 22.00 3.49 2.31
C ILE A 175 21.59 4.02 3.68
N LYS A 176 21.24 5.31 3.74
CA LYS A 176 20.62 5.93 4.92
C LYS A 176 19.16 6.24 4.64
N SER A 177 18.27 5.84 5.54
CA SER A 177 16.86 6.23 5.54
C SER A 177 16.33 6.30 6.98
N ALA A 178 15.31 7.12 7.21
CA ALA A 178 14.59 7.16 8.49
C ALA A 178 13.52 6.04 8.61
N CYS A 179 13.39 5.17 7.59
CA CYS A 179 12.39 4.11 7.59
C CYS A 179 12.69 3.05 8.66
N VAL A 180 11.71 2.77 9.53
CA VAL A 180 11.82 1.76 10.57
C VAL A 180 11.31 0.42 10.04
N GLU A 181 12.16 -0.61 10.12
CA GLU A 181 11.81 -2.01 9.89
C GLU A 181 11.05 -2.56 11.11
N VAL A 182 9.88 -3.15 10.88
CA VAL A 182 9.06 -3.81 11.91
C VAL A 182 8.63 -5.22 11.50
N GLY A 183 9.33 -5.81 10.51
CA GLY A 183 9.09 -7.13 9.95
C GLY A 183 8.40 -7.12 8.58
N GLN A 184 8.23 -5.95 7.94
CA GLN A 184 7.65 -5.84 6.61
C GLN A 184 8.63 -6.12 5.47
N GLY A 185 9.94 -6.18 5.75
CA GLY A 185 10.96 -6.50 4.75
C GLY A 185 11.51 -5.30 3.97
N PHE A 186 11.56 -4.12 4.58
CA PHE A 186 12.23 -2.95 4.01
C PHE A 186 13.74 -3.18 3.80
N VAL A 187 14.41 -3.90 4.69
CA VAL A 187 15.85 -4.23 4.53
C VAL A 187 16.10 -5.02 3.25
N THR A 188 15.27 -6.03 2.98
CA THR A 188 15.34 -6.82 1.74
C THR A 188 15.06 -5.96 0.51
N LEU A 189 14.04 -5.10 0.60
CA LEU A 189 13.68 -4.19 -0.50
C LEU A 189 14.83 -3.26 -0.88
N VAL A 190 15.57 -2.72 0.09
CA VAL A 190 16.73 -1.85 -0.18
C VAL A 190 17.79 -2.59 -0.98
N GLY A 191 18.13 -3.83 -0.60
CA GLY A 191 19.08 -4.66 -1.35
C GLY A 191 18.64 -4.88 -2.79
N GLN A 192 17.36 -5.24 -3.00
CA GLN A 192 16.81 -5.44 -4.34
C GLN A 192 16.88 -4.16 -5.21
N ILE A 193 16.56 -3.00 -4.63
CA ILE A 193 16.61 -1.72 -5.35
C ILE A 193 18.05 -1.38 -5.76
N VAL A 194 19.00 -1.53 -4.83
CA VAL A 194 20.41 -1.20 -5.10
C VAL A 194 21.00 -2.15 -6.13
N GLU A 195 20.72 -3.46 -6.04
CA GLU A 195 21.19 -4.45 -7.00
C GLU A 195 20.64 -4.17 -8.41
N GLU A 196 19.35 -3.91 -8.55
CA GLU A 196 18.71 -3.60 -9.84
C GLU A 196 19.20 -2.25 -10.42
N THR A 197 19.56 -1.29 -9.57
CA THR A 197 19.92 0.06 -10.02
C THR A 197 21.41 0.22 -10.30
N LEU A 198 22.26 -0.34 -9.44
CA LEU A 198 23.72 -0.16 -9.43
C LEU A 198 24.51 -1.44 -9.75
N GLY A 199 23.85 -2.61 -9.80
CA GLY A 199 24.53 -3.89 -10.02
C GLY A 199 25.32 -4.40 -8.81
N ILE A 200 25.04 -3.86 -7.63
CA ILE A 200 25.77 -4.15 -6.38
C ILE A 200 24.84 -4.85 -5.40
N SER A 201 25.19 -6.07 -5.00
CA SER A 201 24.39 -6.89 -4.09
C SER A 201 24.78 -6.75 -2.61
N ASP A 202 26.02 -6.33 -2.33
CA ASP A 202 26.50 -6.09 -0.97
C ASP A 202 26.24 -4.64 -0.56
N VAL A 203 25.26 -4.45 0.33
CA VAL A 203 24.74 -3.14 0.70
C VAL A 203 24.67 -3.03 2.20
N THR A 204 25.24 -1.95 2.75
CA THR A 204 25.11 -1.64 4.16
C THR A 204 24.01 -0.60 4.38
N ILE A 205 23.03 -0.94 5.20
CA ILE A 205 22.01 0.02 5.65
C ILE A 205 22.49 0.66 6.94
N LEU A 206 22.63 1.98 6.94
CA LEU A 206 23.08 2.74 8.09
C LEU A 206 21.99 2.79 9.19
N PRO A 207 22.37 2.90 10.47
CA PRO A 207 21.41 2.97 11.58
C PRO A 207 20.34 4.05 11.39
N VAL A 208 19.11 3.77 11.78
CA VAL A 208 17.99 4.72 11.65
C VAL A 208 18.12 5.83 12.70
N ASP A 209 18.07 7.08 12.26
CA ASP A 209 17.96 8.26 13.12
C ASP A 209 17.28 9.42 12.37
N THR A 210 17.10 10.55 13.06
CA THR A 210 16.43 11.74 12.52
C THR A 210 17.35 12.69 11.76
N SER A 211 18.65 12.41 11.65
CA SER A 211 19.61 13.29 10.97
C SER A 211 19.42 13.31 9.45
N ILE A 212 18.82 12.25 8.89
CA ILE A 212 18.52 12.10 7.47
C ILE A 212 17.18 12.76 7.05
N GLY A 213 16.41 13.28 8.02
CA GLY A 213 15.06 13.81 7.78
C GLY A 213 13.97 12.78 8.08
N SER A 214 12.92 12.75 7.25
CA SER A 214 11.71 11.95 7.52
C SER A 214 11.56 10.77 6.57
N ALA A 215 11.02 9.67 7.09
CA ALA A 215 10.45 8.57 6.30
C ALA A 215 8.98 8.34 6.66
N GLY A 216 8.33 9.28 7.35
CA GLY A 216 7.02 9.09 7.96
C GLY A 216 6.98 7.91 8.94
N SER A 217 5.82 7.68 9.56
CA SER A 217 5.63 6.47 10.38
C SER A 217 5.60 5.21 9.49
N THR A 218 6.13 4.09 9.99
CA THR A 218 5.91 2.76 9.38
C THR A 218 4.46 2.31 9.56
N SER A 219 3.57 2.91 8.76
CA SER A 219 2.13 2.67 8.73
C SER A 219 1.59 2.88 7.30
N ALA A 220 0.27 2.93 7.11
CA ALA A 220 -0.39 3.24 5.83
C ALA A 220 0.02 2.37 4.60
N SER A 221 0.75 1.27 4.80
CA SER A 221 1.38 0.48 3.72
C SER A 221 2.26 1.32 2.78
N ARG A 222 2.88 2.39 3.30
CA ARG A 222 3.57 3.37 2.46
C ARG A 222 5.04 3.06 2.19
N GLN A 223 5.69 2.26 3.05
CA GLN A 223 7.16 2.25 3.11
C GLN A 223 7.84 1.73 1.84
N THR A 224 7.27 0.70 1.18
CA THR A 224 7.78 0.24 -0.12
C THR A 224 7.71 1.33 -1.18
N TRP A 225 6.60 2.05 -1.25
CA TRP A 225 6.39 3.08 -2.27
C TRP A 225 7.22 4.34 -1.98
N MET A 226 7.16 4.83 -0.75
CA MET A 226 7.71 6.12 -0.39
C MET A 226 9.20 6.03 -0.03
N SER A 227 9.56 5.17 0.91
CA SER A 227 10.96 5.03 1.34
C SER A 227 11.76 4.18 0.36
N GLY A 228 11.18 3.12 -0.19
CA GLY A 228 11.78 2.41 -1.34
C GLY A 228 11.94 3.35 -2.54
N GLY A 229 10.93 4.14 -2.87
CA GLY A 229 11.01 5.16 -3.93
C GLY A 229 12.03 6.27 -3.67
N ALA A 230 12.36 6.57 -2.41
CA ALA A 230 13.46 7.47 -2.06
C ALA A 230 14.82 6.83 -2.27
N VAL A 231 14.99 5.57 -1.85
CA VAL A 231 16.22 4.79 -2.08
C VAL A 231 16.49 4.63 -3.57
N LEU A 232 15.48 4.28 -4.36
CA LEU A 232 15.57 4.18 -5.81
C LEU A 232 16.08 5.50 -6.42
N LYS A 233 15.44 6.62 -6.08
CA LYS A 233 15.85 7.94 -6.58
C LYS A 233 17.27 8.34 -6.16
N ALA A 234 17.70 7.96 -4.96
CA ALA A 234 19.06 8.23 -4.50
C ALA A 234 20.08 7.42 -5.33
N CYS A 235 19.76 6.16 -5.64
CA CYS A 235 20.60 5.33 -6.51
C CYS A 235 20.60 5.85 -7.96
N GLU A 236 19.45 6.28 -8.49
CA GLU A 236 19.36 6.91 -9.82
C GLU A 236 20.18 8.20 -9.90
N ALA A 237 20.17 9.03 -8.84
CA ALA A 237 21.01 10.23 -8.78
C ALA A 237 22.51 9.90 -8.84
N VAL A 238 22.95 8.81 -8.19
CA VAL A 238 24.33 8.32 -8.30
C VAL A 238 24.65 7.92 -9.75
N VAL A 239 23.75 7.20 -10.41
CA VAL A 239 23.93 6.82 -11.83
C VAL A 239 24.00 8.06 -12.73
N ASP A 240 23.18 9.07 -12.48
CA ASP A 240 23.20 10.32 -13.23
C ASP A 240 24.50 11.09 -13.04
N ALA A 241 25.02 11.17 -11.80
CA ALA A 241 26.32 11.78 -11.50
C ALA A 241 27.46 11.03 -12.21
N LEU A 242 27.49 9.69 -12.10
CA LEU A 242 28.47 8.85 -12.80
C LEU A 242 28.43 9.04 -14.32
N ARG A 243 27.23 9.12 -14.88
CA ARG A 243 27.03 9.35 -16.31
C ARG A 243 27.60 10.70 -16.75
N LEU A 244 27.46 11.74 -15.93
CA LEU A 244 28.02 13.06 -16.20
C LEU A 244 29.55 13.06 -16.13
N ASP A 245 30.14 12.40 -15.13
CA ASP A 245 31.60 12.27 -15.01
C ASP A 245 32.20 11.56 -16.21
N LEU A 246 31.67 10.38 -16.58
CA LEU A 246 32.13 9.64 -17.76
C LEU A 246 31.96 10.45 -19.03
N SER A 247 30.89 11.26 -19.13
CA SER A 247 30.69 12.11 -20.29
C SER A 247 31.74 13.22 -20.39
N SER A 248 32.12 13.80 -19.25
CA SER A 248 33.18 14.81 -19.18
C SER A 248 34.56 14.23 -19.50
N GLU A 249 34.86 13.03 -19.02
CA GLU A 249 36.16 12.37 -19.21
C GLU A 249 36.39 11.93 -20.66
N ASN A 250 35.34 11.42 -21.31
CA ASN A 250 35.45 10.86 -22.66
C ASN A 250 35.00 11.84 -23.76
N GLY A 251 34.44 13.00 -23.40
CA GLY A 251 33.95 13.99 -24.35
C GLY A 251 32.72 13.54 -25.16
N VAL A 252 31.99 12.53 -24.69
CA VAL A 252 30.79 11.98 -25.34
C VAL A 252 29.71 11.70 -24.31
N ALA A 253 28.45 11.98 -24.64
CA ALA A 253 27.35 11.72 -23.71
C ALA A 253 27.11 10.21 -23.53
N TYR A 254 26.83 9.79 -22.30
CA TYR A 254 26.42 8.43 -21.96
C TYR A 254 24.90 8.32 -21.70
N GLU A 255 24.35 7.13 -21.90
CA GLU A 255 22.98 6.73 -21.57
C GLU A 255 22.95 5.37 -20.85
N LYS A 256 21.96 5.17 -19.96
CA LYS A 256 21.80 3.92 -19.23
C LYS A 256 21.06 2.89 -20.09
N SER A 257 21.59 1.68 -20.17
CA SER A 257 20.97 0.51 -20.78
C SER A 257 21.15 -0.71 -19.87
N GLY A 258 20.09 -1.06 -19.13
CA GLY A 258 20.17 -2.06 -18.05
C GLY A 258 21.19 -1.63 -17.00
N LEU A 259 22.14 -2.51 -16.67
CA LEU A 259 23.25 -2.24 -15.75
C LEU A 259 24.49 -1.65 -16.42
N ASN A 260 24.38 -1.20 -17.67
CA ASN A 260 25.50 -0.57 -18.40
C ASN A 260 25.25 0.91 -18.68
N LEU A 261 26.34 1.69 -18.75
CA LEU A 261 26.38 3.01 -19.35
C LEU A 261 27.04 2.91 -20.72
N VAL A 262 26.32 3.32 -21.76
CA VAL A 262 26.75 3.24 -23.16
C VAL A 262 26.92 4.65 -23.71
N SER A 263 28.03 4.92 -24.38
CA SER A 263 28.24 6.21 -25.05
C SER A 263 27.32 6.36 -26.27
N LYS A 264 26.86 7.58 -26.56
CA LYS A 264 25.89 7.84 -27.66
C LYS A 264 26.44 7.56 -29.06
N ASP A 265 27.75 7.54 -29.22
CA ASP A 265 28.43 7.12 -30.44
C ASP A 265 28.68 5.60 -30.49
N ALA A 266 28.23 4.86 -29.47
CA ALA A 266 28.36 3.41 -29.29
C ALA A 266 29.81 2.89 -29.27
N THR A 267 30.79 3.75 -28.97
CA THR A 267 32.21 3.37 -28.91
C THR A 267 32.62 2.83 -27.54
N HIS A 268 31.90 3.20 -26.48
CA HIS A 268 32.19 2.80 -25.11
C HIS A 268 30.94 2.20 -24.45
N SER A 269 31.15 1.15 -23.67
CA SER A 269 30.14 0.55 -22.79
C SER A 269 30.84 0.08 -21.53
N ILE A 270 30.30 0.42 -20.37
CA ILE A 270 30.84 0.02 -19.08
C ILE A 270 29.71 -0.36 -18.12
N ASP A 271 29.91 -1.45 -17.40
CA ASP A 271 29.02 -1.87 -16.32
C ASP A 271 29.06 -0.84 -15.17
N ILE A 272 27.89 -0.50 -14.62
CA ILE A 272 27.75 0.53 -13.59
C ILE A 272 28.59 0.19 -12.35
N SER A 273 28.52 -1.06 -11.86
CA SER A 273 29.26 -1.49 -10.67
C SER A 273 30.78 -1.38 -10.88
N THR A 274 31.23 -1.62 -12.11
CA THR A 274 32.64 -1.47 -12.50
C THR A 274 33.04 0.01 -12.56
N ALA A 275 32.19 0.85 -13.17
CA ALA A 275 32.45 2.27 -13.35
C ALA A 275 32.45 3.06 -12.02
N LEU A 276 31.77 2.57 -10.98
CA LEU A 276 31.75 3.15 -9.63
C LEU A 276 33.05 2.93 -8.83
N ARG A 277 33.91 1.98 -9.24
CA ARG A 277 35.18 1.71 -8.54
C ARG A 277 36.13 2.89 -8.68
N GLY A 278 36.79 3.25 -7.59
CA GLY A 278 37.66 4.42 -7.49
C GLY A 278 36.93 5.76 -7.47
N ARG A 279 35.58 5.76 -7.34
CA ARG A 279 34.75 6.97 -7.32
C ARG A 279 33.97 7.07 -6.02
N ASN A 280 33.56 8.30 -5.71
CA ASN A 280 32.79 8.62 -4.52
C ASN A 280 31.57 9.45 -4.92
N TYR A 281 30.39 9.04 -4.44
CA TYR A 281 29.14 9.73 -4.64
C TYR A 281 28.38 9.83 -3.32
N ASP A 282 27.62 10.90 -3.16
CA ASP A 282 26.90 11.17 -1.94
C ASP A 282 25.61 11.93 -2.27
N GLU A 283 24.56 11.16 -2.57
CA GLU A 283 23.31 11.70 -3.11
C GLU A 283 22.19 11.56 -2.08
N HIS A 284 21.65 12.71 -1.63
CA HIS A 284 20.51 12.80 -0.70
C HIS A 284 19.29 13.36 -1.43
N VAL A 285 18.19 12.61 -1.44
CA VAL A 285 16.99 12.96 -2.18
C VAL A 285 15.74 12.94 -1.31
N THR A 286 14.75 13.73 -1.72
CA THR A 286 13.38 13.65 -1.19
C THR A 286 12.44 13.07 -2.25
N HIS A 287 11.75 11.99 -1.90
CA HIS A 287 10.70 11.39 -2.70
C HIS A 287 9.31 11.83 -2.21
N ARG A 288 8.48 12.31 -3.15
CA ARG A 288 7.08 12.68 -2.91
C ARG A 288 6.18 11.89 -3.84
N HIS A 289 4.98 11.56 -3.36
CA HIS A 289 3.93 11.01 -4.22
C HIS A 289 3.40 12.06 -5.20
N LYS A 290 2.63 11.62 -6.19
CA LYS A 290 1.87 12.54 -7.06
C LYS A 290 0.95 13.39 -6.21
N ARG A 291 0.95 14.70 -6.45
CA ARG A 291 0.11 15.66 -5.72
C ARG A 291 -1.36 15.21 -5.72
N THR A 292 -1.97 15.23 -4.55
CA THR A 292 -3.40 14.95 -4.35
C THR A 292 -4.18 16.25 -4.13
N PHE A 293 -5.50 16.18 -4.31
CA PHE A 293 -6.41 17.31 -4.12
C PHE A 293 -7.46 16.94 -3.06
N PRO A 294 -8.02 17.93 -2.34
CA PRO A 294 -9.15 17.69 -1.44
C PRO A 294 -10.31 17.01 -2.18
N LEU A 295 -11.13 16.25 -1.45
CA LEU A 295 -12.34 15.64 -1.99
C LEU A 295 -13.22 16.74 -2.62
N ILE A 296 -13.43 16.65 -3.93
CA ILE A 296 -14.31 17.57 -4.66
C ILE A 296 -15.74 17.13 -4.35
N THR A 297 -16.59 18.08 -3.97
CA THR A 297 -18.04 17.85 -3.83
C THR A 297 -18.64 17.66 -5.23
N MET A 298 -18.44 16.51 -5.85
CA MET A 298 -19.13 16.15 -7.07
C MET A 298 -20.60 15.89 -6.71
N GLY A 299 -21.52 16.66 -7.28
CA GLY A 299 -22.95 16.71 -6.90
C GLY A 299 -23.78 15.42 -7.04
N LYS A 300 -23.16 14.24 -7.15
CA LYS A 300 -23.79 12.90 -7.15
C LYS A 300 -23.45 12.07 -5.90
N VAL A 301 -22.45 12.46 -5.10
CA VAL A 301 -22.03 11.74 -3.89
C VAL A 301 -21.74 12.74 -2.78
N THR A 302 -22.36 12.54 -1.62
CA THR A 302 -22.12 13.34 -0.41
C THR A 302 -21.43 12.46 0.63
N LEU A 303 -20.19 12.80 0.97
CA LEU A 303 -19.46 12.26 2.11
C LEU A 303 -19.49 13.29 3.24
N THR A 304 -20.12 12.95 4.35
CA THR A 304 -20.20 13.84 5.52
C THR A 304 -19.53 13.21 6.72
N PHE A 305 -18.55 13.92 7.27
CA PHE A 305 -17.78 13.50 8.44
C PHE A 305 -18.21 14.31 9.66
N HIS A 306 -18.56 13.61 10.74
CA HIS A 306 -18.89 14.23 12.01
C HIS A 306 -18.01 13.69 13.13
N LEU A 307 -17.26 14.56 13.79
CA LEU A 307 -16.66 14.25 15.08
C LEU A 307 -17.55 14.88 16.15
N ARG A 308 -18.31 14.06 16.88
CA ARG A 308 -19.23 14.55 17.94
C ARG A 308 -18.77 14.03 19.29
N LEU A 309 -18.66 14.94 20.26
CA LEU A 309 -18.80 14.56 21.67
C LEU A 309 -20.26 14.17 21.88
N LEU A 310 -20.56 12.88 21.88
CA LEU A 310 -21.70 12.38 22.62
C LEU A 310 -21.26 12.33 24.08
N LEU A 311 -21.40 13.45 24.78
CA LEU A 311 -21.43 13.42 26.24
C LEU A 311 -22.67 12.61 26.59
N THR A 312 -22.48 11.31 26.88
CA THR A 312 -23.51 10.56 27.60
C THR A 312 -23.64 11.27 28.94
N GLY A 313 -24.75 11.99 29.11
CA GLY A 313 -25.08 12.62 30.38
C GLY A 313 -25.05 11.56 31.48
N LEU A 314 -24.22 11.82 32.49
CA LEU A 314 -24.37 11.22 33.81
C LEU A 314 -25.61 11.80 34.49
#